data_AF-A0A7S3QP08-F1
#
_entry.id   AF-A0A7S3QP08-F1
#
_cell.length_a   1.000
_cell.length_b   1.000
_cell.length_c   1.000
_cell.angle_alpha   90.00
_cell.angle_beta   90.00
_cell.angle_gamma   90.00
#
_symmetry.space_group_name_H-M   'P 1'
#
loop_
_entity.id
_entity.type
_entity.pdbx_description
1 polymer ?
#
loop_
_entity_poly.entity_id
_entity_poly.type
_entity_poly.pdbx_seq_one_letter_code
_entity_poly.pdbx_strand_id
1 'polypeptide(L)'
;QLHQQQQGEGVQMDQDMEQQQQPQLQPPLQGVPHHGAPTKRHGGYASVPRMRVVRLPLRTADAEGILAAYQGVCTAPGGPQDVARDGLLFVHKEGRYESGAVGTPLVLQWKDAGCSKYPIDTAADGSPLPYQVVTLEYRMDSTVSTSDAPPVVLGVMPQQWVQAMGPKLLRPGRLLKFSVREGGIMFAPDGRPAGAALAYEGCGNQRRGRADAFNKILFQQLARTNPIKLEHLLQSLSGLGGARAGGNEVAGMEDG
;
A
#
# COMPACT_ATOMS: atom_id res chain seq x y z
N GLN A 1 27.43 19.12 -69.84
CA GLN A 1 27.49 17.97 -70.76
C GLN A 1 27.57 16.71 -69.91
N LEU A 2 26.71 15.73 -70.23
CA LEU A 2 26.62 14.33 -69.75
C LEU A 2 26.19 14.14 -68.27
N HIS A 3 24.91 13.82 -68.03
CA HIS A 3 24.26 12.48 -68.01
C HIS A 3 24.60 11.67 -66.74
N GLN A 4 23.63 11.49 -65.81
CA GLN A 4 22.73 10.31 -65.66
C GLN A 4 23.48 9.17 -64.92
N GLN A 5 23.01 8.45 -63.90
CA GLN A 5 21.73 7.80 -63.56
C GLN A 5 21.98 7.15 -62.16
N GLN A 6 21.21 7.36 -61.09
CA GLN A 6 19.94 6.72 -60.69
C GLN A 6 20.11 5.44 -59.82
N GLN A 7 19.09 5.20 -58.97
CA GLN A 7 18.76 4.02 -58.15
C GLN A 7 19.42 3.97 -56.76
N GLY A 8 18.73 3.76 -55.63
CA GLY A 8 17.34 3.39 -55.39
C GLY A 8 17.30 2.35 -54.28
N GLU A 9 17.00 2.74 -53.05
CA GLU A 9 16.61 1.79 -51.99
C GLU A 9 15.36 2.33 -51.30
N GLY A 10 14.23 1.72 -51.64
CA GLY A 10 12.98 1.88 -50.93
C GLY A 10 13.02 1.04 -49.66
N VAL A 11 12.76 1.68 -48.52
CA VAL A 11 12.38 0.96 -47.31
C VAL A 11 10.86 0.95 -47.25
N GLN A 12 10.34 -0.26 -47.41
CA GLN A 12 8.95 -0.66 -47.38
C GLN A 12 8.39 -0.35 -45.98
N MET A 13 7.40 0.53 -45.90
CA MET A 13 6.58 0.72 -44.71
C MET A 13 5.54 -0.40 -44.67
N ASP A 14 5.74 -1.37 -43.79
CA ASP A 14 4.70 -2.34 -43.44
C ASP A 14 3.55 -1.62 -42.73
N GLN A 15 2.44 -1.55 -43.45
CA GLN A 15 1.11 -1.24 -42.92
C GLN A 15 0.52 -2.54 -42.36
N ASP A 16 0.75 -2.82 -41.08
CA ASP A 16 0.00 -3.87 -40.39
C ASP A 16 -1.17 -3.27 -39.60
N MET A 17 -2.31 -3.45 -40.26
CA MET A 17 -3.69 -3.48 -39.80
C MET A 17 -3.93 -3.58 -38.29
N GLU A 18 -4.68 -2.60 -37.82
CA GLU A 18 -5.81 -2.75 -36.90
C GLU A 18 -6.53 -4.10 -37.02
N GLN A 19 -6.40 -4.95 -35.99
CA GLN A 19 -7.46 -5.89 -35.62
C GLN A 19 -7.73 -5.78 -34.12
N GLN A 20 -8.71 -4.95 -33.80
CA GLN A 20 -9.43 -4.98 -32.54
C GLN A 20 -10.14 -6.32 -32.41
N GLN A 21 -9.60 -7.23 -31.61
CA GLN A 21 -10.35 -8.40 -31.15
C GLN A 21 -11.34 -7.97 -30.06
N GLN A 22 -12.61 -7.86 -30.45
CA GLN A 22 -13.74 -7.82 -29.53
C GLN A 22 -13.82 -9.15 -28.75
N PRO A 23 -14.10 -9.14 -27.43
CA PRO A 23 -14.36 -10.38 -26.71
C PRO A 23 -15.71 -10.96 -27.17
N GLN A 24 -15.68 -12.19 -27.68
CA GLN A 24 -16.88 -12.94 -28.04
C GLN A 24 -17.75 -13.21 -26.80
N LEU A 25 -19.00 -12.73 -26.87
CA LEU A 25 -20.06 -13.08 -25.94
C LEU A 25 -20.46 -14.55 -26.17
N GLN A 26 -20.39 -15.35 -25.11
CA GLN A 26 -20.90 -16.73 -25.13
C GLN A 26 -22.41 -16.75 -25.40
N PRO A 27 -22.94 -17.71 -26.17
CA PRO A 27 -24.37 -17.84 -26.40
C PRO A 27 -25.11 -18.33 -25.14
N PRO A 28 -26.39 -17.95 -24.96
CA PRO A 28 -27.17 -18.33 -23.79
C PRO A 28 -27.54 -19.82 -23.83
N LEU A 29 -27.36 -20.49 -22.69
CA LEU A 29 -27.84 -21.85 -22.47
C LEU A 29 -29.39 -21.85 -22.47
N GLN A 30 -29.98 -22.52 -23.46
CA GLN A 30 -31.39 -22.89 -23.47
C GLN A 30 -31.58 -24.24 -22.76
N GLY A 31 -32.55 -24.34 -21.86
CA GLY A 31 -33.02 -25.62 -21.32
C GLY A 31 -33.57 -25.54 -19.90
N VAL A 32 -34.85 -25.16 -19.76
CA VAL A 32 -35.65 -25.23 -18.53
C VAL A 32 -36.24 -26.64 -18.38
N PRO A 33 -36.54 -27.11 -17.16
CA PRO A 33 -37.83 -27.74 -16.93
C PRO A 33 -38.63 -27.01 -15.86
N HIS A 34 -39.87 -26.69 -16.23
CA HIS A 34 -40.91 -26.11 -15.38
C HIS A 34 -41.31 -27.09 -14.29
N HIS A 35 -41.29 -26.67 -13.02
CA HIS A 35 -42.28 -27.09 -12.02
C HIS A 35 -42.36 -26.06 -10.88
N GLY A 36 -43.59 -25.66 -10.55
CA GLY A 36 -43.92 -24.96 -9.32
C GLY A 36 -44.42 -23.53 -9.51
N ALA A 37 -45.73 -23.34 -9.48
CA ALA A 37 -46.38 -22.04 -9.37
C ALA A 37 -45.90 -21.28 -8.11
N PRO A 38 -45.72 -19.95 -8.16
CA PRO A 38 -45.32 -19.19 -6.99
C PRO A 38 -46.52 -19.02 -6.05
N THR A 39 -46.56 -19.78 -4.96
CA THR A 39 -47.40 -19.44 -3.81
C THR A 39 -46.95 -18.10 -3.24
N LYS A 40 -47.87 -17.13 -3.16
CA LYS A 40 -47.70 -15.83 -2.48
C LYS A 40 -47.15 -16.04 -1.06
N ARG A 41 -45.83 -15.92 -0.88
CA ARG A 41 -45.25 -15.79 0.46
C ARG A 41 -45.45 -14.35 0.92
N HIS A 42 -46.12 -14.23 2.06
CA HIS A 42 -46.33 -12.98 2.76
C HIS A 42 -45.00 -12.27 3.00
N GLY A 43 -45.03 -10.95 2.87
CA GLY A 43 -43.88 -10.07 3.09
C GLY A 43 -43.31 -10.24 4.49
N GLY A 44 -42.24 -11.03 4.59
CA GLY A 44 -41.29 -10.90 5.69
C GLY A 44 -40.26 -9.89 5.25
N TYR A 45 -40.23 -8.71 5.86
CA TYR A 45 -39.06 -7.86 5.80
C TYR A 45 -37.86 -8.71 6.19
N ALA A 46 -36.93 -8.93 5.27
CA ALA A 46 -35.68 -9.60 5.57
C ALA A 46 -35.04 -8.82 6.72
N SER A 47 -34.93 -9.45 7.88
CA SER A 47 -34.35 -8.84 9.07
C SER A 47 -32.95 -8.35 8.70
N VAL A 48 -32.69 -7.05 8.86
CA VAL A 48 -31.36 -6.48 8.65
C VAL A 48 -30.36 -7.32 9.45
N PRO A 49 -29.31 -7.88 8.83
CA PRO A 49 -28.36 -8.71 9.54
C PRO A 49 -27.81 -7.92 10.72
N ARG A 50 -27.99 -8.47 11.94
CA ARG A 50 -27.52 -7.82 13.17
C ARG A 50 -26.00 -7.78 13.15
N MET A 51 -25.45 -6.58 13.19
CA MET A 51 -24.01 -6.36 13.26
C MET A 51 -23.48 -6.86 14.61
N ARG A 52 -22.47 -7.73 14.57
CA ARG A 52 -21.79 -8.23 15.77
C ARG A 52 -20.66 -7.28 16.14
N VAL A 53 -20.69 -6.74 17.34
CA VAL A 53 -19.58 -5.95 17.90
C VAL A 53 -18.70 -6.89 18.72
N VAL A 54 -17.41 -6.94 18.40
CA VAL A 54 -16.41 -7.76 19.11
C VAL A 54 -15.25 -6.87 19.50
N ARG A 55 -14.74 -7.03 20.72
CA ARG A 55 -13.49 -6.36 21.13
C ARG A 55 -12.29 -7.11 20.55
N LEU A 56 -11.36 -6.38 19.97
CA LEU A 56 -10.09 -6.95 19.55
C LEU A 56 -9.24 -7.29 20.79
N PRO A 57 -8.57 -8.45 20.83
CA PRO A 57 -7.71 -8.81 21.94
C PRO A 57 -6.52 -7.84 22.02
N LEU A 58 -6.29 -7.29 23.22
CA LEU A 58 -5.13 -6.47 23.53
C LEU A 58 -4.17 -7.29 24.41
N ARG A 59 -2.88 -7.23 24.10
CA ARG A 59 -1.82 -7.88 24.88
C ARG A 59 -0.70 -6.88 25.18
N THR A 60 0.04 -7.12 26.25
CA THR A 60 1.31 -6.42 26.47
C THR A 60 2.26 -6.79 25.32
N ALA A 61 3.03 -5.82 24.83
CA ALA A 61 4.03 -6.06 23.77
C ALA A 61 5.32 -6.66 24.36
N ASP A 62 5.19 -7.77 25.09
CA ASP A 62 6.28 -8.66 25.48
C ASP A 62 6.36 -9.86 24.52
N ALA A 63 7.35 -10.75 24.71
CA ALA A 63 7.59 -11.84 23.78
C ALA A 63 6.38 -12.79 23.66
N GLU A 64 5.75 -13.11 24.79
CA GLU A 64 4.55 -13.95 24.85
C GLU A 64 3.36 -13.28 24.16
N GLY A 65 3.14 -12.00 24.45
CA GLY A 65 2.04 -11.22 23.89
C GLY A 65 2.15 -11.05 22.38
N ILE A 66 3.35 -10.79 21.86
CA ILE A 66 3.61 -10.71 20.42
C ILE A 66 3.36 -12.06 19.75
N LEU A 67 3.90 -13.15 20.29
CA LEU A 67 3.70 -14.50 19.74
C LEU A 67 2.21 -14.89 19.73
N ALA A 68 1.50 -14.66 20.83
CA ALA A 68 0.08 -14.97 20.94
C ALA A 68 -0.77 -14.15 19.96
N ALA A 69 -0.47 -12.86 19.79
CA ALA A 69 -1.16 -12.02 18.80
C ALA A 69 -0.86 -12.47 17.36
N TYR A 70 0.40 -12.80 17.06
CA TYR A 70 0.83 -13.28 15.75
C TYR A 70 0.16 -14.60 15.34
N GLN A 71 0.08 -15.54 16.27
CA GLN A 71 -0.60 -16.83 16.08
C GLN A 71 -2.13 -16.70 16.04
N GLY A 72 -2.67 -15.51 16.34
CA GLY A 72 -4.11 -15.27 16.40
C GLY A 72 -4.79 -15.94 17.58
N VAL A 73 -4.05 -16.20 18.66
CA VAL A 73 -4.61 -16.73 19.90
C VAL A 73 -5.55 -15.68 20.49
N CYS A 74 -6.85 -15.85 20.27
CA CYS A 74 -7.89 -15.07 20.92
C CYS A 74 -8.22 -15.71 22.26
N THR A 75 -7.82 -15.07 23.37
CA THR A 75 -8.17 -15.53 24.74
C THR A 75 -9.57 -15.09 25.17
N ALA A 76 -10.28 -14.30 24.36
CA ALA A 76 -11.65 -13.91 24.64
C ALA A 76 -12.63 -15.04 24.24
N PRO A 77 -13.47 -15.53 25.16
CA PRO A 77 -14.59 -16.41 24.81
C PRO A 77 -15.49 -15.73 23.76
N GLY A 78 -15.75 -16.40 22.64
CA GLY A 78 -16.50 -15.81 21.52
C GLY A 78 -15.70 -14.81 20.67
N GLY A 79 -14.37 -14.78 20.84
CA GLY A 79 -13.47 -14.01 19.99
C GLY A 79 -13.58 -14.43 18.52
N PRO A 80 -13.16 -13.57 17.59
CA PRO A 80 -13.29 -13.86 16.17
C PRO A 80 -12.25 -14.91 15.76
N GLN A 81 -12.63 -16.19 15.84
CA GLN A 81 -11.83 -17.29 15.29
C GLN A 81 -11.76 -17.22 13.75
N ASP A 82 -12.72 -16.53 13.12
CA ASP A 82 -12.86 -16.43 11.67
C ASP A 82 -12.43 -15.07 11.07
N VAL A 83 -11.84 -14.16 11.86
CA VAL A 83 -11.34 -12.90 11.29
C VAL A 83 -9.97 -13.15 10.68
N ALA A 84 -9.89 -12.95 9.37
CA ALA A 84 -8.63 -12.93 8.65
C ALA A 84 -7.70 -11.90 9.29
N ARG A 85 -6.53 -12.37 9.72
CA ARG A 85 -5.48 -11.50 10.24
C ARG A 85 -4.89 -10.67 9.12
N ASP A 86 -4.51 -9.46 9.45
CA ASP A 86 -3.83 -8.54 8.54
C ASP A 86 -2.79 -7.70 9.30
N GLY A 87 -1.94 -8.41 10.05
CA GLY A 87 -0.85 -7.82 10.83
C GLY A 87 -1.09 -7.67 12.32
N LEU A 88 -0.11 -7.03 12.94
CA LEU A 88 -0.08 -6.61 14.34
C LEU A 88 -0.16 -5.09 14.43
N LEU A 89 -0.87 -4.61 15.43
CA LEU A 89 -0.94 -3.19 15.77
C LEU A 89 -0.30 -2.98 17.15
N PHE A 90 0.73 -2.16 17.20
CA PHE A 90 1.38 -1.71 18.43
C PHE A 90 0.85 -0.33 18.76
N VAL A 91 0.31 -0.17 19.96
CA VAL A 91 -0.25 1.09 20.44
C VAL A 91 0.49 1.49 21.70
N HIS A 92 0.99 2.72 21.76
CA HIS A 92 1.65 3.24 22.95
C HIS A 92 0.64 3.34 24.09
N LYS A 93 1.00 2.85 25.28
CA LYS A 93 0.09 2.78 26.46
C LYS A 93 -0.43 4.14 26.90
N GLU A 94 0.36 5.18 26.70
CA GLU A 94 0.05 6.56 27.09
C GLU A 94 -0.38 7.43 25.90
N GLY A 95 -0.54 6.82 24.72
CA GLY A 95 -1.00 7.54 23.54
C GLY A 95 -2.41 8.06 23.73
N ARG A 96 -2.61 9.36 23.56
CA ARG A 96 -3.96 9.95 23.51
C ARG A 96 -4.56 9.70 22.14
N TYR A 97 -5.88 9.53 22.12
CA TYR A 97 -6.59 9.47 20.85
C TYR A 97 -6.48 10.82 20.15
N GLU A 98 -5.97 10.79 18.92
CA GLU A 98 -5.89 11.95 18.05
C GLU A 98 -6.62 11.61 16.75
N SER A 99 -7.64 12.39 16.41
CA SER A 99 -8.31 12.30 15.12
C SER A 99 -7.50 13.07 14.09
N GLY A 100 -7.08 12.43 13.00
CA GLY A 100 -6.36 13.16 11.96
C GLY A 100 -6.02 12.32 10.73
N ALA A 101 -5.77 13.03 9.63
CA ALA A 101 -5.24 12.45 8.40
C ALA A 101 -3.71 12.20 8.46
N VAL A 102 -3.05 12.77 9.47
CA VAL A 102 -1.61 12.62 9.72
C VAL A 102 -1.40 11.42 10.62
N GLY A 103 -0.49 10.52 10.22
CA GLY A 103 -0.14 9.34 11.02
C GLY A 103 0.53 9.72 12.34
N THR A 104 0.31 8.92 13.38
CA THR A 104 0.98 9.08 14.68
C THR A 104 2.11 8.08 14.83
N PRO A 105 3.28 8.47 15.36
CA PRO A 105 4.35 7.51 15.69
C PRO A 105 3.97 6.59 16.86
N LEU A 106 2.90 6.90 17.60
CA LEU A 106 2.44 6.15 18.76
C LEU A 106 1.61 4.91 18.39
N VAL A 107 1.30 4.73 17.11
CA VAL A 107 0.60 3.56 16.58
C VAL A 107 1.39 3.01 15.40
N LEU A 108 1.93 1.81 15.56
CA LEU A 108 2.72 1.14 14.53
C LEU A 108 1.96 -0.08 14.03
N GLN A 109 1.91 -0.23 12.71
CA GLN A 109 1.39 -1.44 12.07
C GLN A 109 2.57 -2.24 11.52
N TRP A 110 2.62 -3.52 11.85
CA TRP A 110 3.57 -4.47 11.28
C TRP A 110 2.83 -5.61 10.61
N LYS A 111 3.34 -6.09 9.48
CA LYS A 111 2.78 -7.20 8.71
C LYS A 111 3.88 -8.02 8.09
N ASP A 112 3.60 -9.30 7.91
CA ASP A 112 4.39 -10.20 7.08
C ASP A 112 3.47 -11.24 6.40
N ALA A 113 4.07 -12.19 5.68
CA ALA A 113 3.34 -13.25 4.99
C ALA A 113 2.68 -14.27 5.92
N GLY A 114 3.08 -14.37 7.19
CA GLY A 114 2.47 -15.31 8.14
C GLY A 114 1.21 -14.77 8.80
N CYS A 115 1.03 -13.45 8.83
CA CYS A 115 -0.13 -12.80 9.43
C CYS A 115 -0.95 -11.92 8.47
N SER A 116 -0.55 -11.77 7.22
CA SER A 116 -1.31 -11.07 6.17
C SER A 116 -1.26 -11.83 4.85
N LYS A 117 -2.40 -11.90 4.17
CA LYS A 117 -2.50 -12.51 2.83
C LYS A 117 -1.82 -11.66 1.75
N TYR A 118 -1.80 -10.34 1.93
CA TYR A 118 -1.29 -9.38 0.95
C TYR A 118 -0.34 -8.38 1.65
N PRO A 119 0.82 -8.84 2.14
CA PRO A 119 1.78 -7.97 2.82
C PRO A 119 2.42 -6.96 1.85
N ILE A 120 2.52 -7.33 0.57
CA ILE A 120 3.01 -6.47 -0.52
C ILE A 120 2.00 -6.44 -1.67
N ASP A 121 2.08 -5.42 -2.52
CA ASP A 121 1.16 -5.28 -3.65
C ASP A 121 1.26 -6.48 -4.63
N THR A 122 0.11 -7.05 -4.97
CA THR A 122 -0.04 -8.21 -5.86
C THR A 122 -0.84 -7.89 -7.12
N ALA A 123 -0.62 -8.67 -8.18
CA ALA A 123 -1.47 -8.71 -9.36
C ALA A 123 -2.82 -9.39 -9.07
N ALA A 124 -3.70 -9.41 -10.08
CA ALA A 124 -5.05 -9.97 -9.97
C ALA A 124 -5.07 -11.47 -9.66
N ASP A 125 -4.03 -12.20 -10.05
CA ASP A 125 -3.82 -13.62 -9.76
C ASP A 125 -3.22 -13.87 -8.37
N GLY A 126 -2.91 -12.82 -7.62
CA GLY A 126 -2.29 -12.88 -6.29
C GLY A 126 -0.76 -12.97 -6.30
N SER A 127 -0.11 -12.98 -7.46
CA SER A 127 1.35 -12.94 -7.55
C SER A 127 1.90 -11.57 -7.13
N PRO A 128 3.02 -11.47 -6.41
CA PRO A 128 3.66 -10.19 -6.11
C PRO A 128 4.03 -9.41 -7.38
N LEU A 129 3.74 -8.11 -7.40
CA LEU A 129 4.20 -7.26 -8.51
C LEU A 129 5.73 -7.19 -8.53
N PRO A 130 6.38 -7.18 -9.71
CA PRO A 130 7.84 -7.11 -9.80
C PRO A 130 8.40 -5.77 -9.31
N TYR A 131 7.63 -4.70 -9.45
CA TYR A 131 7.97 -3.37 -8.93
C TYR A 131 6.81 -2.85 -8.07
N GLN A 132 7.15 -2.08 -7.05
CA GLN A 132 6.14 -1.33 -6.30
C GLN A 132 5.49 -0.29 -7.22
N VAL A 133 4.16 -0.23 -7.22
CA VAL A 133 3.41 0.80 -7.95
C VAL A 133 2.84 1.81 -6.96
N VAL A 134 3.17 3.08 -7.16
CA VAL A 134 2.73 4.20 -6.35
C VAL A 134 1.86 5.15 -7.16
N THR A 135 0.88 5.75 -6.50
CA THR A 135 0.08 6.83 -7.09
C THR A 135 0.45 8.15 -6.43
N LEU A 136 0.98 9.08 -7.22
CA LEU A 136 1.42 10.41 -6.76
C LEU A 136 0.55 11.50 -7.38
N GLU A 137 0.49 12.65 -6.73
CA GLU A 137 -0.20 13.83 -7.23
C GLU A 137 0.76 14.72 -8.01
N TYR A 138 0.40 15.08 -9.24
CA TYR A 138 1.09 16.10 -10.03
C TYR A 138 0.78 17.51 -9.50
N ARG A 139 1.81 18.34 -9.35
CA ARG A 139 1.75 19.65 -8.69
C ARG A 139 2.05 20.79 -9.68
N MET A 140 1.77 22.03 -9.28
CA MET A 140 1.93 23.22 -10.14
C MET A 140 3.37 23.47 -10.57
N ASP A 141 4.35 23.10 -9.75
CA ASP A 141 5.79 23.23 -10.00
C ASP A 141 6.38 22.05 -10.81
N SER A 142 5.51 21.25 -11.46
CA SER A 142 5.89 20.03 -12.18
C SER A 142 6.50 18.93 -11.31
N THR A 143 6.34 18.99 -9.99
CA THR A 143 6.70 17.88 -9.10
C THR A 143 5.59 16.84 -9.01
N VAL A 144 5.96 15.65 -8.54
CA VAL A 144 5.00 14.61 -8.11
C VAL A 144 5.22 14.29 -6.64
N SER A 145 4.13 14.29 -5.86
CA SER A 145 4.19 14.23 -4.41
C SER A 145 3.16 13.29 -3.79
N THR A 146 3.40 12.94 -2.53
CA THR A 146 2.51 12.14 -1.69
C THR A 146 1.35 12.97 -1.14
N SER A 147 0.39 12.32 -0.47
CA SER A 147 -0.75 13.00 0.16
C SER A 147 -0.47 13.56 1.56
N ASP A 148 0.79 13.51 2.01
CA ASP A 148 1.19 13.94 3.36
C ASP A 148 1.04 15.46 3.55
N ALA A 149 1.07 15.90 4.81
CA ALA A 149 1.05 17.31 5.19
C ALA A 149 2.24 17.61 6.12
N PRO A 150 3.30 18.29 5.64
CA PRO A 150 3.51 18.76 4.27
C PRO A 150 3.74 17.61 3.25
N PRO A 151 3.48 17.81 1.94
CA PRO A 151 3.68 16.78 0.93
C PRO A 151 5.15 16.39 0.79
N VAL A 152 5.41 15.09 0.60
CA VAL A 152 6.75 14.59 0.27
C VAL A 152 6.89 14.53 -1.23
N VAL A 153 7.81 15.31 -1.79
CA VAL A 153 8.12 15.31 -3.23
C VAL A 153 9.04 14.13 -3.53
N LEU A 154 8.63 13.29 -4.48
CA LEU A 154 9.40 12.10 -4.87
C LEU A 154 10.01 12.21 -6.28
N GLY A 155 9.66 13.25 -7.04
CA GLY A 155 10.25 13.48 -8.34
C GLY A 155 9.83 14.80 -8.97
N VAL A 156 10.57 15.20 -10.00
CA VAL A 156 10.29 16.34 -10.86
C VAL A 156 10.10 15.82 -12.28
N MET A 157 9.00 16.22 -12.94
CA MET A 157 8.71 15.81 -14.31
C MET A 157 9.61 16.61 -15.27
N PRO A 158 10.31 15.96 -16.23
CA PRO A 158 11.12 16.68 -17.21
C PRO A 158 10.28 17.66 -18.04
N GLN A 159 10.77 18.89 -18.23
CA GLN A 159 10.03 19.96 -18.93
C GLN A 159 9.57 19.55 -20.33
N GLN A 160 10.44 18.89 -21.10
CA GLN A 160 10.10 18.36 -22.43
C GLN A 160 8.92 17.37 -22.39
N TRP A 161 8.81 16.57 -21.32
CA TRP A 161 7.74 15.62 -21.15
C TRP A 161 6.43 16.31 -20.74
N VAL A 162 6.53 17.32 -19.85
CA VAL A 162 5.38 18.15 -19.44
C VAL A 162 4.77 18.85 -20.66
N GLN A 163 5.61 19.41 -21.54
CA GLN A 163 5.17 20.06 -22.77
C GLN A 163 4.50 19.08 -23.74
N ALA A 164 5.08 17.88 -23.92
CA ALA A 164 4.52 16.87 -24.82
C ALA A 164 3.16 16.34 -24.36
N MET A 165 2.98 16.12 -23.06
CA MET A 165 1.71 15.64 -22.49
C MET A 165 0.64 16.73 -22.40
N GLY A 166 1.07 17.97 -22.16
CA GLY A 166 0.23 19.16 -22.15
C GLY A 166 -0.80 19.22 -21.01
N PRO A 167 -1.55 20.34 -20.94
CA PRO A 167 -2.45 20.66 -19.84
C PRO A 167 -3.75 19.85 -19.84
N LYS A 168 -4.01 19.06 -20.89
CA LYS A 168 -5.16 18.15 -20.92
C LYS A 168 -4.95 16.98 -19.96
N LEU A 169 -3.72 16.46 -19.91
CA LEU A 169 -3.36 15.34 -19.04
C LEU A 169 -2.79 15.82 -17.70
N LEU A 170 -1.89 16.80 -17.74
CA LEU A 170 -1.14 17.26 -16.58
C LEU A 170 -1.78 18.52 -16.02
N ARG A 171 -2.66 18.33 -15.04
CA ARG A 171 -3.27 19.40 -14.26
C ARG A 171 -2.87 19.22 -12.80
N PRO A 172 -2.60 20.29 -12.05
CA PRO A 172 -2.39 20.19 -10.61
C PRO A 172 -3.51 19.38 -9.94
N GLY A 173 -3.16 18.49 -9.01
CA GLY A 173 -4.11 17.57 -8.36
C GLY A 173 -4.36 16.28 -9.15
N ARG A 174 -3.86 16.15 -10.39
CA ARG A 174 -4.01 14.91 -11.16
C ARG A 174 -3.20 13.79 -10.52
N LEU A 175 -3.84 12.64 -10.33
CA LEU A 175 -3.15 11.45 -9.85
C LEU A 175 -2.48 10.72 -11.01
N LEU A 176 -1.21 10.38 -10.85
CA LEU A 176 -0.38 9.67 -11.81
C LEU A 176 0.18 8.40 -11.16
N LYS A 177 0.35 7.34 -11.93
CA LYS A 177 0.95 6.08 -11.48
C LYS A 177 2.41 6.03 -11.88
N PHE A 178 3.23 5.53 -10.97
CA PHE A 178 4.64 5.28 -11.20
C PHE A 178 5.01 3.93 -10.62
N SER A 179 5.92 3.22 -11.27
CA SER A 179 6.66 2.13 -10.62
C SER A 179 7.91 2.69 -9.96
N VAL A 180 8.24 2.22 -8.76
CA VAL A 180 9.55 2.45 -8.14
C VAL A 180 10.54 1.43 -8.70
N ARG A 181 11.53 1.92 -9.45
CA ARG A 181 12.55 1.13 -10.14
C ARG A 181 13.78 0.90 -9.25
N GLU A 182 14.79 0.28 -9.85
CA GLU A 182 16.12 0.14 -9.25
C GLU A 182 16.67 1.50 -8.81
N GLY A 183 17.16 1.58 -7.57
CA GLY A 183 17.48 2.84 -6.88
C GLY A 183 16.50 3.20 -5.77
N GLY A 184 15.24 2.75 -5.84
CA GLY A 184 14.29 2.84 -4.72
C GLY A 184 13.95 4.27 -4.30
N ILE A 185 13.74 4.46 -3.00
CA ILE A 185 13.56 5.78 -2.37
C ILE A 185 14.93 6.31 -1.96
N MET A 186 15.22 7.55 -2.33
CA MET A 186 16.47 8.24 -2.01
C MET A 186 16.27 9.10 -0.77
N PHE A 187 17.27 9.13 0.10
CA PHE A 187 17.29 9.94 1.31
C PHE A 187 18.47 10.91 1.29
N ALA A 188 18.23 12.13 1.73
CA ALA A 188 19.28 13.10 1.99
C ALA A 188 20.11 12.69 3.23
N PRO A 189 21.30 13.28 3.45
CA PRO A 189 22.14 12.96 4.61
C PRO A 189 21.46 13.17 5.97
N ASP A 190 20.44 14.02 6.03
CA ASP A 190 19.63 14.28 7.23
C ASP A 190 18.49 13.25 7.43
N GLY A 191 18.42 12.22 6.59
CA GLY A 191 17.41 11.17 6.64
C GLY A 191 16.06 11.56 6.04
N ARG A 192 15.90 12.75 5.46
CA ARG A 192 14.66 13.15 4.80
C ARG A 192 14.55 12.54 3.40
N PRO A 193 13.33 12.20 2.93
CA PRO A 193 13.15 11.72 1.57
C PRO A 193 13.57 12.81 0.58
N ALA A 194 14.44 12.46 -0.36
CA ALA A 194 14.99 13.37 -1.37
C ALA A 194 14.48 13.08 -2.80
N GLY A 195 13.86 11.91 -3.00
CA GLY A 195 13.31 11.51 -4.29
C GLY A 195 13.10 10.01 -4.39
N ALA A 196 12.75 9.54 -5.58
CA ALA A 196 12.66 8.13 -5.89
C ALA A 196 13.03 7.84 -7.35
N ALA A 197 13.50 6.64 -7.63
CA ALA A 197 13.70 6.14 -8.99
C ALA A 197 12.33 5.81 -9.62
N LEU A 198 11.63 6.82 -10.15
CA LEU A 198 10.28 6.67 -10.68
C LEU A 198 10.28 6.41 -12.19
N ALA A 199 9.47 5.45 -12.64
CA ALA A 199 9.08 5.32 -14.04
C ALA A 199 7.57 5.48 -14.18
N TYR A 200 7.14 6.32 -15.12
CA TYR A 200 5.73 6.63 -15.33
C TYR A 200 4.98 5.45 -15.95
N GLU A 201 3.83 5.11 -15.37
CA GLU A 201 2.99 3.97 -15.76
C GLU A 201 1.61 4.41 -16.29
N GLY A 202 1.28 5.71 -16.23
CA GLY A 202 0.01 6.24 -16.72
C GLY A 202 -0.77 7.05 -15.70
N CYS A 203 -2.06 7.28 -15.99
CA CYS A 203 -2.96 7.96 -15.07
C CYS A 203 -3.33 7.07 -13.87
N GLY A 204 -3.36 7.70 -12.68
CA GLY A 204 -3.97 7.13 -11.48
C GLY A 204 -5.48 6.99 -11.61
N ASN A 205 -6.07 6.12 -10.78
CA ASN A 205 -7.52 6.10 -10.63
C ASN A 205 -7.95 7.39 -9.91
N GLN A 206 -8.52 8.35 -10.63
CA GLN A 206 -8.91 9.64 -10.06
C GLN A 206 -10.02 9.51 -9.00
N ARG A 207 -10.83 8.44 -9.04
CA ARG A 207 -11.92 8.21 -8.07
C ARG A 207 -11.42 7.94 -6.64
N ARG A 208 -10.13 7.60 -6.47
CA ARG A 208 -9.54 7.37 -5.14
C ARG A 208 -9.35 8.67 -4.33
N GLY A 209 -9.41 9.83 -4.98
CA GLY A 209 -9.43 11.15 -4.36
C GLY A 209 -8.09 11.70 -3.84
N ARG A 210 -7.09 10.87 -3.53
CA ARG A 210 -5.78 11.33 -3.01
C ARG A 210 -4.62 10.54 -3.56
N ALA A 211 -3.39 11.04 -3.41
CA ALA A 211 -2.15 10.28 -3.62
C ALA A 211 -1.95 9.20 -2.54
N ASP A 212 -0.91 8.37 -2.70
CA ASP A 212 -0.44 7.51 -1.62
C ASP A 212 0.31 8.35 -0.57
N ALA A 213 0.21 7.95 0.69
CA ALA A 213 0.99 8.53 1.78
C ALA A 213 2.42 7.93 1.80
N PHE A 214 3.39 8.71 2.24
CA PHE A 214 4.80 8.32 2.22
C PHE A 214 5.07 7.07 3.06
N ASN A 215 4.43 6.93 4.21
CA ASN A 215 4.58 5.74 5.07
C ASN A 215 4.13 4.45 4.37
N LYS A 216 3.04 4.48 3.57
CA LYS A 216 2.61 3.35 2.75
C LYS A 216 3.68 3.01 1.72
N ILE A 217 4.24 4.03 1.06
CA ILE A 217 5.27 3.86 0.04
C ILE A 217 6.51 3.22 0.65
N LEU A 218 7.00 3.76 1.76
CA LEU A 218 8.18 3.28 2.45
C LEU A 218 7.99 1.86 2.99
N PHE A 219 6.83 1.56 3.57
CA PHE A 219 6.50 0.21 4.04
C PHE A 219 6.60 -0.82 2.91
N GLN A 220 5.95 -0.55 1.77
CA GLN A 220 5.99 -1.45 0.62
C GLN A 220 7.42 -1.66 0.11
N GLN A 221 8.24 -0.60 0.06
CA GLN A 221 9.62 -0.71 -0.36
C GLN A 221 10.44 -1.57 0.61
N LEU A 222 10.36 -1.31 1.91
CA LEU A 222 11.09 -2.06 2.92
C LEU A 222 10.63 -3.52 3.00
N ALA A 223 9.33 -3.79 2.88
CA ALA A 223 8.80 -5.15 2.83
C ALA A 223 9.34 -5.97 1.64
N ARG A 224 9.74 -5.29 0.55
CA ARG A 224 10.32 -5.91 -0.65
C ARG A 224 11.83 -6.10 -0.54
N THR A 225 12.56 -5.14 0.02
CA THR A 225 14.03 -5.14 -0.02
C THR A 225 14.69 -5.57 1.28
N ASN A 226 14.06 -5.30 2.43
CA ASN A 226 14.60 -5.60 3.74
C ASN A 226 13.46 -5.83 4.76
N PRO A 227 12.70 -6.93 4.62
CA PRO A 227 11.52 -7.16 5.44
C PRO A 227 11.87 -7.35 6.92
N ILE A 228 11.16 -6.62 7.79
CA ILE A 228 11.20 -6.87 9.23
C ILE A 228 10.41 -8.14 9.50
N LYS A 229 11.07 -9.16 10.02
CA LYS A 229 10.47 -10.45 10.37
C LYS A 229 10.10 -10.50 11.85
N LEU A 230 9.27 -11.48 12.22
CA LEU A 230 8.86 -11.69 13.60
C LEU A 230 10.06 -11.83 14.55
N GLU A 231 11.11 -12.53 14.15
CA GLU A 231 12.32 -12.70 14.97
C GLU A 231 12.99 -11.36 15.31
N HIS A 232 12.96 -10.38 14.39
CA HIS A 232 13.52 -9.05 14.66
C HIS A 232 12.71 -8.31 15.74
N LEU A 233 11.39 -8.47 15.73
CA LEU A 233 10.53 -7.91 16.77
C LEU A 233 10.84 -8.54 18.13
N LEU A 234 10.96 -9.86 18.20
CA LEU A 234 11.27 -10.57 19.43
C LEU A 234 12.67 -10.23 19.96
N GLN A 235 13.68 -10.12 19.08
CA GLN A 235 15.04 -9.71 19.45
C GLN A 235 15.09 -8.29 20.02
N SER A 236 14.26 -7.37 19.51
CA SER A 236 14.22 -5.98 19.99
C SER A 236 13.84 -5.88 21.49
N LEU A 237 13.09 -6.85 22.00
CA LEU A 237 12.69 -6.90 23.41
C LEU A 237 13.86 -7.27 24.33
N SER A 238 14.80 -8.11 23.85
CA SER A 238 15.97 -8.52 24.62
C SER A 238 16.97 -7.37 24.82
N GLY A 239 17.09 -6.46 23.85
CA GLY A 239 17.94 -5.27 23.95
C GLY A 239 17.47 -4.26 25.00
N LEU A 240 16.18 -4.26 25.34
CA LEU A 240 15.58 -3.37 26.36
C LEU A 240 15.81 -3.86 27.79
N GLY A 241 16.20 -5.13 27.98
CA GLY A 241 16.43 -5.74 29.29
C GLY A 241 17.70 -5.26 30.00
N GLY A 242 18.66 -4.66 29.29
CA GLY A 242 19.93 -4.16 29.85
C GLY A 242 19.87 -2.76 30.45
N ALA A 243 18.86 -1.94 30.09
CA ALA A 243 18.78 -0.53 30.47
C ALA A 243 18.04 -0.26 31.79
N ARG A 244 17.52 -1.29 32.46
CA ARG A 244 16.68 -1.16 33.67
C ARG A 244 17.38 -1.48 35.00
N ALA A 245 18.68 -1.80 34.99
CA ALA A 245 19.45 -2.16 36.19
C ALA A 245 20.31 -1.00 36.76
N GLY A 246 19.92 0.25 36.51
CA GLY A 246 20.55 1.44 37.10
C GLY A 246 19.63 2.11 38.11
N GLY A 247 19.31 1.40 39.21
CA GLY A 247 18.62 1.98 40.36
C GLY A 247 19.51 3.04 40.99
N ASN A 248 19.02 4.28 41.02
CA ASN A 248 19.65 5.40 41.70
C ASN A 248 19.53 5.16 43.22
N GLU A 249 20.53 4.51 43.83
CA GLU A 249 20.71 4.57 45.29
C GLU A 249 21.11 5.99 45.65
N VAL A 250 20.14 6.74 46.17
CA VAL A 250 20.39 8.01 46.84
C VAL A 250 21.04 7.66 48.18
N ALA A 251 22.37 7.73 48.23
CA ALA A 251 23.10 7.68 49.49
C ALA A 251 22.67 8.88 50.34
N GLY A 252 22.03 8.58 51.48
CA GLY A 252 21.70 9.56 52.51
C GLY A 252 22.97 10.24 53.00
N MET A 253 22.96 11.57 52.94
CA MET A 253 23.93 12.41 53.61
C MET A 253 23.43 12.57 55.04
N GLU A 254 24.09 11.89 55.99
CA GLU A 254 23.87 12.09 57.42
C GLU A 254 24.48 13.43 57.84
N ASP A 255 23.69 14.21 58.57
CA ASP A 255 24.13 15.40 59.29
C ASP A 255 25.11 15.03 60.41
N GLY A 256 26.22 15.78 60.50
CA GLY A 256 27.21 15.73 61.56
C GLY A 256 28.21 16.87 61.44
#